data_AF-A0A7W8FNA6-F1
#
_entry.id   AF-A0A7W8FNA6-F1
#
_cell.length_a   1.000
_cell.length_b   1.000
_cell.length_c   1.000
_cell.angle_alpha   90.00
_cell.angle_beta   90.00
_cell.angle_gamma   90.00
#
_symmetry.space_group_name_H-M   'P 1'
#
loop_
_entity.id
_entity.type
_entity.pdbx_description
1 polymer ?
#
loop_
_entity_poly.entity_id
_entity_poly.type
_entity_poly.pdbx_seq_one_letter_code
_entity_poly.pdbx_strand_id
1 'polypeptide(L)' 'MATVLLIGESWFTQLMEVKGFDSFTVSGYEVGTQWIEPALTGGGHDFRHLPSHLVDSACMA' A
#
# COMPACT_ATOMS: atom_id res chain seq x y z
N MET A 1 17.02 18.68 1.56
CA MET A 1 16.81 17.26 1.22
C MET A 1 16.61 16.47 2.49
N ALA A 2 15.57 15.66 2.57
CA ALA A 2 15.35 14.75 3.69
C ALA A 2 15.00 13.35 3.14
N THR A 3 15.36 12.32 3.90
CA THR A 3 14.92 10.95 3.64
C THR A 3 13.62 10.72 4.41
N VAL A 4 12.57 10.31 3.69
CA VAL A 4 11.22 10.10 4.21
C VAL A 4 10.87 8.62 4.07
N LEU A 5 10.56 7.99 5.20
CA LEU A 5 10.00 6.65 5.25
C LEU A 5 8.50 6.73 5.54
N LEU A 6 7.67 6.32 4.58
CA LEU A 6 6.24 6.15 4.79
C LEU A 6 5.97 4.68 5.12
N ILE A 7 5.48 4.41 6.32
CA ILE A 7 5.01 3.08 6.73
C ILE A 7 3.48 3.09 6.70
N GLY A 8 2.87 2.15 6.01
CA GLY A 8 1.41 2.10 5.87
C GLY A 8 0.95 2.22 4.44
N GLU A 9 -0.17 2.91 4.20
CA GLU A 9 -0.78 3.15 2.88
C GLU A 9 -0.78 1.91 1.97
N SER A 10 -1.19 0.78 2.55
CA SER A 10 -1.31 -0.50 1.87
C SER A 10 -2.47 -1.29 2.48
N TRP A 11 -3.31 -1.91 1.65
CA TRP A 11 -4.46 -2.69 2.12
C TRP A 11 -4.76 -3.88 1.22
N PHE A 12 -5.39 -4.88 1.81
CA PHE A 12 -6.00 -6.00 1.10
C PHE A 12 -7.52 -5.81 1.12
N THR A 13 -8.14 -5.97 -0.03
CA THR A 13 -9.59 -5.94 -0.18
C THR A 13 -10.06 -7.35 -0.45
N GLN A 14 -11.11 -7.79 0.24
CA GLN A 14 -11.86 -8.99 -0.13
C GLN A 14 -13.30 -8.59 -0.37
N LEU A 15 -13.72 -8.61 -1.64
CA LEU A 15 -15.06 -8.32 -2.08
C LEU A 15 -15.80 -9.64 -2.33
N MET A 16 -16.98 -9.79 -1.75
CA MET A 16 -17.89 -10.89 -2.05
C MET A 16 -19.06 -10.35 -2.88
N GLU A 17 -19.20 -10.84 -4.11
CA GLU A 17 -20.35 -10.56 -4.96
C GLU A 17 -21.34 -11.73 -4.89
N VAL A 18 -22.57 -11.48 -4.45
CA VAL A 18 -23.62 -12.50 -4.36
C VAL A 18 -24.67 -12.27 -5.44
N LYS A 19 -24.96 -13.30 -6.24
CA LYS A 19 -25.93 -13.27 -7.33
C LYS A 19 -26.88 -14.46 -7.21
N GLY A 20 -27.99 -14.26 -6.50
CA GLY A 20 -28.95 -15.31 -6.21
C GLY A 20 -28.37 -16.36 -5.27
N PHE A 21 -28.22 -17.59 -5.76
CA PHE A 21 -27.61 -18.68 -4.99
C PHE A 21 -26.08 -18.63 -5.01
N ASP A 22 -25.47 -18.04 -6.04
CA ASP A 22 -24.03 -18.07 -6.26
C ASP A 22 -23.31 -16.94 -5.52
N SER A 23 -22.10 -17.24 -5.02
CA SER A 23 -21.18 -16.26 -4.44
C SER A 23 -19.83 -16.29 -5.15
N PHE A 24 -19.33 -15.12 -5.49
CA PHE A 24 -18.02 -14.91 -6.11
C PHE A 24 -17.16 -14.09 -5.17
N THR A 25 -15.87 -14.41 -5.07
CA THR A 25 -14.92 -13.62 -4.27
C THR A 25 -13.88 -13.01 -5.17
N VAL A 26 -13.65 -11.71 -5.01
CA VAL A 26 -12.58 -10.95 -5.65
C VAL A 26 -11.68 -10.41 -4.56
N SER A 27 -10.40 -10.72 -4.62
CA SER A 27 -9.40 -10.19 -3.70
C SER A 27 -8.49 -9.21 -4.44
N GLY A 28 -8.12 -8.13 -3.77
CA GLY A 28 -7.24 -7.09 -4.30
C GLY A 28 -6.18 -6.71 -3.28
N TYR A 29 -5.06 -6.21 -3.80
CA TYR A 29 -4.03 -5.55 -3.01
C TYR A 29 -3.71 -4.21 -3.66
N GLU A 30 -3.64 -3.17 -2.85
CA GLU A 30 -3.44 -1.80 -3.31
C GLU A 30 -2.52 -1.04 -2.35
N VAL A 31 -1.90 0.00 -2.90
CA VAL A 31 -1.10 0.99 -2.17
C VAL A 31 -1.55 2.40 -2.53
N GLY A 32 -1.48 3.31 -1.56
CA GLY A 32 -1.97 4.68 -1.66
C GLY A 32 -0.91 5.74 -2.00
N THR A 33 0.21 5.37 -2.64
CA THR A 33 1.35 6.30 -2.78
C THR A 33 1.28 7.25 -3.98
N GLN A 34 0.31 7.07 -4.88
CA GLN A 34 0.26 7.74 -6.19
C GLN A 34 0.30 9.27 -6.15
N TRP A 35 -0.08 9.88 -5.02
CA TRP A 35 -0.06 11.34 -4.85
C TRP A 35 1.10 11.82 -3.98
N ILE A 36 1.38 11.13 -2.87
CA ILE A 36 2.36 11.57 -1.88
C ILE A 36 3.80 11.35 -2.36
N GLU A 37 4.06 10.26 -3.07
CA GLU A 37 5.40 9.94 -3.58
C GLU A 37 5.87 10.97 -4.63
N PRO A 38 5.09 11.32 -5.67
CA PRO A 38 5.46 12.38 -6.60
C PRO A 38 5.60 13.76 -5.94
N ALA A 39 4.76 14.08 -4.95
CA ALA A 39 4.83 15.35 -4.25
C ALA A 39 6.15 15.51 -3.46
N LEU A 40 6.56 14.46 -2.75
CA LEU A 40 7.80 14.47 -1.97
C LEU A 40 9.04 14.39 -2.85
N THR A 41 9.06 13.48 -3.83
CA THR A 41 10.18 13.35 -4.78
C THR A 41 10.34 14.60 -5.66
N GLY A 42 9.24 15.21 -6.09
CA GLY A 42 9.24 16.49 -6.80
C GLY A 42 9.74 17.67 -5.95
N GLY A 43 9.59 17.60 -4.63
CA GLY A 43 10.22 18.52 -3.66
C GLY A 43 11.71 18.24 -3.41
N GLY A 44 12.28 17.23 -4.06
CA GLY A 44 13.67 16.79 -3.88
C GLY A 44 13.89 15.87 -2.69
N HIS A 45 12.84 15.38 -2.03
CA HIS A 45 13.02 14.40 -0.95
C HIS A 45 13.34 13.01 -1.50
N ASP A 46 14.15 12.26 -0.75
CA ASP A 46 14.32 10.83 -0.96
C ASP A 46 13.16 10.11 -0.25
N PHE A 47 12.39 9.31 -0.99
CA PHE A 47 11.16 8.71 -0.50
C PHE A 47 11.24 7.19 -0.57
N ARG A 48 10.90 6.53 0.55
CA ARG A 48 10.76 5.09 0.64
C ARG A 48 9.41 4.74 1.24
N HIS A 49 8.71 3.83 0.60
CA HIS A 49 7.45 3.25 1.10
C HIS A 49 7.69 1.87 1.70
N LEU A 50 7.09 1.59 2.85
CA LEU A 50 7.06 0.29 3.51
C LEU A 50 5.59 -0.10 3.79
N PRO A 51 5.01 -1.02 3.01
CA PRO A 51 3.67 -1.56 3.27
C PRO A 51 3.56 -2.19 4.66
N SER A 52 2.39 -2.04 5.31
CA SER A 52 2.16 -2.49 6.69
C SER A 52 2.49 -3.97 6.91
N HIS A 53 2.10 -4.82 5.96
CA HIS A 53 2.26 -6.28 6.08
C HIS A 53 3.71 -6.76 5.83
N LEU A 54 4.62 -5.86 5.43
CA LEU A 54 6.03 -6.16 5.20
C LEU A 54 6.95 -5.61 6.30
N VAL A 55 6.39 -4.97 7.33
CA VAL A 55 7.17 -4.35 8.42
C VAL A 55 8.04 -5.38 9.13
N ASP A 56 7.48 -6.55 9.44
CA ASP A 56 8.20 -7.63 10.13
C ASP A 56 9.40 -8.12 9.30
N SER A 57 9.20 -8.37 8.01
CA SER A 57 10.24 -8.82 7.10
C SER A 57 11.32 -7.76 6.87
N ALA A 58 10.97 -6.48 6.93
CA ALA A 58 11.93 -5.38 6.80
C ALA A 58 12.73 -5.10 8.08
N CYS A 59 12.20 -5.44 9.26
CA CYS A 59 12.92 -5.28 10.54
C CYS A 59 13.83 -6.47 10.89
N MET A 60 13.62 -7.63 10.26
CA MET A 60 14.48 -8.81 10.43
C MET A 60 15.63 -8.91 9.42
N ALA A 61 15.77 -7.94 8.51
CA ALA A 61 16.83 -7.83 7.51
C ALA A 61 17.86 -6.75 7.91
#